data_AF-A0A2R7Y486-F1
#
_entry.id   AF-A0A2R7Y486-F1
#
_cell.length_a   1.000
_cell.length_b   1.000
_cell.length_c   1.000
_cell.angle_alpha   90.00
_cell.angle_beta   90.00
_cell.angle_gamma   90.00
#
_symmetry.space_group_name_H-M   'P 1'
#
loop_
_entity.id
_entity.type
_entity.pdbx_description
1 polymer ?
#
loop_
_entity_poly.entity_id
_entity_poly.type
_entity_poly.pdbx_seq_one_letter_code
_entity_poly.pdbx_strand_id
1 'polypeptide(L)'
;MSKREETQKRYVEGAVISGLRLYRHWRKRGLSKDESFKRAVKQALGMMEVSGLDKNEILEVMEDLKMFIDEIINELKNANTQSS
;
A
#
# COMPACT_ATOMS: atom_id res chain seq x y z
N MET A 1 9.31 16.04 12.90
CA MET A 1 9.26 15.60 11.50
C MET A 1 9.38 16.80 10.59
N SER A 2 10.35 16.80 9.70
CA SER A 2 10.54 17.88 8.73
C SER A 2 9.52 17.79 7.60
N LYS A 3 9.25 18.91 6.91
CA LYS A 3 8.39 18.93 5.71
C LYS A 3 8.88 17.98 4.61
N ARG A 4 10.20 17.77 4.55
CA ARG A 4 10.85 16.84 3.62
C ARG A 4 10.49 15.39 3.97
N GLU A 5 10.72 14.98 5.22
CA GLU A 5 10.38 13.63 5.70
C GLU A 5 8.90 13.31 5.45
N GLU A 6 7.99 14.24 5.77
CA GLU A 6 6.56 14.06 5.52
C GLU A 6 6.25 13.84 4.04
N THR A 7 6.91 14.60 3.15
CA THR A 7 6.76 14.44 1.70
C THR A 7 7.24 13.07 1.22
N GLN A 8 8.34 12.57 1.79
CA GLN A 8 8.91 11.28 1.44
C GLN A 8 8.04 10.12 1.95
N LYS A 9 7.51 10.20 3.18
CA LYS A 9 6.55 9.22 3.71
C LYS A 9 5.27 9.16 2.86
N ARG A 10 4.70 10.32 2.50
CA ARG A 10 3.56 10.41 1.57
C ARG A 10 3.85 9.83 0.19
N TYR A 11 5.08 9.96 -0.30
CA TYR A 11 5.48 9.33 -1.56
C TYR A 11 5.43 7.80 -1.47
N VAL A 12 5.92 7.23 -0.36
CA VAL A 12 5.86 5.79 -0.08
C VAL A 12 4.41 5.29 0.02
N GLU A 13 3.54 6.01 0.73
CA GLU A 13 2.10 5.72 0.75
C GLU A 13 1.48 5.74 -0.66
N GLY A 14 1.85 6.75 -1.46
CA GLY A 14 1.44 6.88 -2.86
C GLY A 14 1.89 5.70 -3.73
N ALA A 15 3.06 5.12 -3.47
CA ALA A 15 3.55 3.94 -4.16
C ALA A 15 2.65 2.72 -3.94
N VAL A 16 2.14 2.51 -2.71
CA VAL A 16 1.20 1.42 -2.40
C VAL A 16 -0.11 1.58 -3.18
N ILE A 17 -0.68 2.79 -3.17
CA ILE A 17 -1.92 3.10 -3.89
C ILE A 17 -1.72 2.92 -5.40
N SER A 18 -0.59 3.37 -5.94
CA SER A 18 -0.22 3.19 -7.34
C SER A 18 -0.13 1.71 -7.72
N GLY A 19 0.58 0.91 -6.90
CA GLY A 19 0.67 -0.53 -7.07
C GLY A 19 -0.70 -1.21 -7.07
N LEU A 20 -1.57 -0.88 -6.11
CA LEU A 20 -2.93 -1.42 -6.03
C LEU A 20 -3.77 -1.08 -7.28
N ARG A 21 -3.65 0.14 -7.81
CA ARG A 21 -4.32 0.55 -9.06
C ARG A 21 -3.79 -0.24 -10.25
N LEU A 22 -2.47 -0.43 -10.32
CA LEU A 22 -1.84 -1.22 -11.39
C LEU A 22 -2.25 -2.69 -11.33
N TYR A 23 -2.35 -3.27 -10.14
CA TYR A 23 -2.89 -4.62 -9.95
C TYR A 23 -4.29 -4.75 -10.56
N ARG A 24 -5.20 -3.83 -10.21
CA ARG A 24 -6.57 -3.80 -10.76
C ARG A 24 -6.58 -3.62 -12.28
N HIS A 25 -5.69 -2.78 -12.81
CA HIS A 25 -5.53 -2.57 -14.24
C HIS A 25 -5.17 -3.87 -14.98
N TRP A 26 -4.17 -4.62 -14.48
CA TRP A 26 -3.76 -5.87 -15.09
C TRP A 26 -4.83 -6.96 -14.99
N ARG A 27 -5.54 -7.04 -13.85
CA ARG A 27 -6.68 -7.95 -13.70
C ARG A 27 -7.77 -7.67 -14.73
N LYS A 28 -8.09 -6.39 -14.97
CA LYS A 28 -9.07 -5.98 -16.00
C LYS A 28 -8.63 -6.40 -17.42
N ARG A 29 -7.33 -6.52 -17.68
CA ARG A 29 -6.76 -6.96 -18.97
C ARG A 29 -6.62 -8.48 -19.10
N GLY A 30 -7.14 -9.25 -18.14
CA GLY A 30 -7.15 -10.72 -18.21
C GLY A 30 -5.90 -11.41 -17.68
N LEU A 31 -4.94 -10.68 -17.09
CA LEU A 31 -3.79 -11.31 -16.44
C LEU A 31 -4.25 -12.08 -15.20
N SER A 32 -3.53 -13.17 -14.87
CA SER A 32 -3.78 -13.96 -13.66
C SER A 32 -3.61 -13.11 -12.39
N LYS A 33 -4.19 -13.57 -11.28
CA LYS A 33 -4.08 -12.88 -9.98
C LYS A 33 -2.62 -12.71 -9.59
N ASP A 34 -1.86 -13.79 -9.64
CA ASP A 34 -0.46 -13.83 -9.20
C ASP A 34 0.45 -12.99 -10.09
N GLU A 35 0.25 -13.04 -11.41
CA GLU A 35 1.06 -12.25 -12.32
C GLU A 35 0.76 -10.75 -12.18
N SER A 36 -0.51 -10.39 -12.08
CA SER A 36 -0.92 -9.00 -11.81
C SER A 36 -0.32 -8.48 -10.51
N PHE A 37 -0.33 -9.32 -9.46
CA PHE A 37 0.20 -8.98 -8.14
C PHE A 37 1.72 -8.80 -8.18
N LYS A 38 2.46 -9.76 -8.74
CA LYS A 38 3.93 -9.68 -8.88
C LYS A 38 4.37 -8.41 -9.62
N ARG A 39 3.71 -8.07 -10.73
CA ARG A 39 4.01 -6.85 -11.50
C ARG A 39 3.73 -5.58 -10.70
N ALA A 40 2.59 -5.53 -10.00
CA ALA A 40 2.22 -4.39 -9.16
C ALA A 40 3.17 -4.18 -7.98
N VAL A 41 3.54 -5.25 -7.27
CA VAL A 41 4.49 -5.19 -6.15
C VAL A 41 5.86 -4.71 -6.62
N LYS A 42 6.37 -5.27 -7.74
CA LYS A 42 7.66 -4.84 -8.30
C LYS A 42 7.68 -3.34 -8.61
N GLN A 43 6.61 -2.80 -9.19
CA GLN A 43 6.49 -1.37 -9.46
C GLN A 43 6.47 -0.54 -8.18
N ALA A 44 5.68 -0.93 -7.18
CA ALA A 44 5.58 -0.22 -5.91
C ALA A 44 6.93 -0.18 -5.18
N LEU A 45 7.65 -1.32 -5.13
CA LEU A 45 8.98 -1.38 -4.54
C LEU A 45 9.97 -0.46 -5.26
N GLY A 46 10.01 -0.46 -6.59
CA GLY A 46 10.88 0.44 -7.35
C GLY A 46 10.57 1.92 -7.14
N MET A 47 9.30 2.27 -6.88
CA MET A 47 8.95 3.64 -6.47
C MET A 47 9.49 3.93 -5.06
N MET A 48 9.28 3.04 -4.09
CA MET A 48 9.73 3.23 -2.71
C MET A 48 11.25 3.39 -2.62
N GLU A 49 12.02 2.66 -3.42
CA GLU A 49 13.49 2.76 -3.51
C GLU A 49 13.98 4.17 -3.86
N VAL A 50 13.20 4.95 -4.61
CA VAL A 50 13.57 6.33 -5.01
C VAL A 50 12.90 7.41 -4.15
N SER A 51 12.21 7.03 -3.06
CA SER A 51 11.59 7.98 -2.12
C SER A 51 12.61 8.81 -1.33
N GLY A 52 13.85 8.31 -1.23
CA GLY A 52 14.92 8.91 -0.43
C GLY A 52 14.79 8.65 1.08
N LEU A 53 13.92 7.72 1.48
CA LEU A 53 13.92 7.11 2.81
C LEU A 53 14.81 5.88 2.82
N ASP A 54 15.37 5.55 3.98
CA ASP A 54 16.04 4.27 4.16
C ASP A 54 15.02 3.12 4.29
N LYS A 55 15.53 1.89 4.30
CA LYS A 55 14.69 0.70 4.34
C LYS A 55 13.87 0.59 5.64
N ASN A 56 14.43 1.00 6.77
CA ASN A 56 13.74 0.92 8.06
C ASN A 56 12.61 1.95 8.12
N GLU A 57 12.86 3.17 7.64
CA GLU A 57 11.84 4.20 7.53
C GLU A 57 10.70 3.79 6.58
N ILE A 58 11.02 3.13 5.46
CA ILE A 58 10.00 2.56 4.56
C ILE A 58 9.19 1.48 5.27
N LEU A 59 9.86 0.60 6.03
CA LEU A 59 9.19 -0.46 6.79
C LEU A 59 8.25 0.11 7.85
N GLU A 60 8.67 1.15 8.59
CA GLU A 60 7.80 1.84 9.55
C GLU A 60 6.53 2.36 8.88
N VAL A 61 6.66 3.04 7.72
CA VAL A 61 5.47 3.51 6.96
C VAL A 61 4.59 2.34 6.52
N MET A 62 5.17 1.21 6.12
CA MET A 62 4.38 0.03 5.73
C MET A 62 3.66 -0.61 6.93
N GLU A 63 4.29 -0.65 8.09
CA GLU A 63 3.70 -1.18 9.32
C GLU A 63 2.56 -0.29 9.82
N ASP A 64 2.74 1.03 9.80
CA ASP A 64 1.69 2.00 10.11
C ASP A 64 0.48 1.83 9.18
N LEU A 65 0.74 1.73 7.86
CA LEU A 65 -0.32 1.51 6.86
C LEU A 65 -1.05 0.19 7.10
N LYS A 66 -0.32 -0.89 7.37
CA LYS A 66 -0.90 -2.20 7.61
C LYS A 66 -1.79 -2.17 8.85
N MET A 67 -1.28 -1.64 9.97
CA MET A 67 -2.02 -1.51 11.22
C MET A 67 -3.32 -0.72 11.01
N PHE A 68 -3.24 0.42 10.30
CA PHE A 68 -4.41 1.25 10.03
C PHE A 68 -5.45 0.56 9.14
N ILE A 69 -4.99 -0.15 8.09
CA ILE A 69 -5.88 -0.92 7.20
C ILE A 69 -6.54 -2.09 7.95
N ASP A 70 -5.77 -2.81 8.75
CA ASP A 70 -6.27 -3.94 9.54
C ASP A 70 -7.36 -3.47 10.52
N GLU A 71 -7.17 -2.32 11.16
CA GLU A 71 -8.16 -1.74 12.07
C GLU A 71 -9.45 -1.34 11.35
N ILE A 72 -9.35 -0.66 10.20
CA ILE A 72 -10.51 -0.35 9.37
C ILE A 72 -11.27 -1.62 8.99
N ILE A 73 -10.56 -2.68 8.62
CA ILE A 73 -11.19 -3.96 8.25
C ILE A 73 -11.90 -4.59 9.46
N ASN A 74 -11.29 -4.53 10.64
CA ASN A 74 -11.90 -5.04 11.88
C ASN A 74 -13.19 -4.31 12.22
N GLU A 75 -13.17 -2.98 12.20
CA GLU A 75 -14.35 -2.15 12.44
C GLU A 75 -15.48 -2.46 11.45
N LEU A 76 -15.16 -2.60 10.15
CA LEU A 76 -16.15 -2.96 9.13
C LEU A 76 -16.73 -4.37 9.31
N LYS A 77 -15.95 -5.33 9.81
CA LYS A 77 -16.45 -6.68 10.12
C LYS A 77 -17.36 -6.66 11.34
N ASN A 78 -16.97 -5.93 12.38
CA ASN A 78 -17.72 -5.84 13.63
C ASN A 78 -19.06 -5.11 13.44
N ALA A 79 -19.09 -4.04 12.64
CA ALA A 79 -20.32 -3.32 12.30
C ALA A 79 -21.37 -4.22 11.60
N ASN A 80 -20.91 -5.16 10.77
CA ASN A 80 -21.79 -6.14 10.12
C ASN A 80 -22.30 -7.24 11.07
N THR A 81 -21.71 -7.37 12.26
CA THR A 81 -22.09 -8.41 13.23
C THR A 81 -23.11 -7.89 14.26
N GLN A 82 -23.20 -6.58 14.49
CA GLN A 82 -24.18 -5.96 15.40
C GLN A 82 -25.52 -5.62 14.75
N SER A 83 -25.65 -5.84 13.44
CA SER A 83 -26.88 -5.58 12.67
C SER A 83 -27.67 -6.86 12.34
N SER A 84 -27.39 -7.97 13.03
CA SER A 84 -28.05 -9.28 12.86
C SER A 84 -28.75 -9.72 14.14
#